data_AF-F8SNR1-F1
#
_entry.id   AF-F8SNR1-F1
#
_cell.length_a   1.000
_cell.length_b   1.000
_cell.length_c   1.000
_cell.angle_alpha   90.00
_cell.angle_beta   90.00
_cell.angle_gamma   90.00
#
_symmetry.space_group_name_H-M   'P 1'
#
loop_
_entity.id
_entity.type
_entity.pdbx_description
1 polymer ?
#
loop_
_entity_poly.entity_id
_entity_poly.type
_entity_poly.pdbx_seq_one_letter_code
_entity_poly.pdbx_strand_id
1 'polypeptide(L)'
;VQQSPAQMQYKVYDSMLALPQDLQAARALVIISILVTFLGLFLAVAGGKCTNCIEERDAKAKVGVAAGVFFLVGGVLCLIPVCWCANTVIRDFYNPILSEAQKRELGASLFIGWGASGLQLIGGALLCCQCP
;
A
#
# COMPACT_ATOMS: atom_id res chain seq x y z
N VAL A 1 -6.14 -8.83 44.82
CA VAL A 1 -5.62 -9.67 43.72
C VAL A 1 -5.30 -8.75 42.56
N GLN A 2 -4.01 -8.48 42.31
CA GLN A 2 -3.55 -7.59 41.24
C GLN A 2 -3.87 -8.23 39.88
N GLN A 3 -4.73 -7.57 39.08
CA GLN A 3 -4.93 -7.91 37.67
C GLN A 3 -3.76 -7.35 36.85
N SER A 4 -2.75 -8.20 36.62
CA SER A 4 -1.62 -7.98 35.73
C SER A 4 -2.08 -7.93 34.25
N PRO A 5 -1.37 -7.18 33.39
CA PRO A 5 -1.93 -6.47 32.25
C PRO A 5 -2.43 -7.42 31.17
N ALA A 6 -3.43 -6.96 30.43
CA ALA A 6 -3.95 -7.55 29.21
C ALA A 6 -2.83 -8.24 28.41
N GLN A 7 -2.77 -9.57 28.51
CA GLN A 7 -2.01 -10.38 27.59
C GLN A 7 -2.64 -10.09 26.23
N MET A 8 -1.95 -9.31 25.40
CA MET A 8 -2.27 -9.17 23.99
C MET A 8 -2.09 -10.57 23.40
N GLN A 9 -3.14 -11.39 23.44
CA GLN A 9 -3.16 -12.69 22.79
C GLN A 9 -3.07 -12.42 21.30
N TYR A 10 -1.83 -12.36 20.80
CA TYR A 10 -1.51 -12.34 19.39
C TYR A 10 -1.84 -13.73 18.85
N LYS A 11 -3.13 -13.99 18.68
CA LYS A 11 -3.60 -15.22 18.05
C LYS A 11 -3.26 -15.08 16.58
N VAL A 12 -2.13 -15.65 16.17
CA VAL A 12 -1.79 -15.85 14.77
C VAL A 12 -3.04 -16.44 14.13
N TYR A 13 -3.56 -15.80 13.08
CA TYR A 13 -4.68 -16.34 12.32
C TYR A 13 -4.18 -17.63 11.64
N ASP A 14 -4.22 -18.75 12.36
CA ASP A 14 -3.77 -20.09 11.96
C ASP A 14 -4.61 -20.69 10.82
N SER A 15 -5.55 -19.94 10.27
CA SER A 15 -6.44 -20.42 9.23
C SER A 15 -6.64 -19.34 8.18
N MET A 16 -5.86 -19.46 7.10
CA MET A 16 -6.11 -18.83 5.79
C MET A 16 -7.54 -19.10 5.26
N LEU A 17 -8.27 -20.05 5.85
CA LEU A 17 -9.59 -20.53 5.43
C LEU A 17 -10.79 -19.88 6.14
N ALA A 18 -10.59 -19.03 7.16
CA ALA A 18 -11.66 -18.39 7.94
C ALA A 18 -11.72 -16.85 7.75
N LEU A 19 -11.00 -16.33 6.76
CA LEU A 19 -10.96 -14.90 6.45
C LEU A 19 -11.88 -14.63 5.24
N PRO A 20 -12.82 -13.66 5.31
CA PRO A 20 -13.69 -13.34 4.19
C PRO A 20 -12.86 -13.03 2.93
N GLN A 21 -13.31 -13.53 1.78
CA GLN A 21 -12.60 -13.51 0.49
C GLN A 21 -12.10 -12.10 0.09
N ASP A 22 -12.85 -11.06 0.49
CA ASP A 22 -12.50 -9.65 0.31
C ASP A 22 -11.20 -9.25 1.03
N LEU A 23 -10.96 -9.79 2.23
CA LEU A 23 -9.73 -9.51 3.00
C LEU A 23 -8.53 -10.24 2.41
N GLN A 24 -8.73 -11.43 1.84
CA GLN A 24 -7.68 -12.17 1.14
C GLN A 24 -7.29 -11.45 -0.16
N ALA A 25 -8.27 -10.94 -0.90
CA ALA A 25 -8.03 -10.08 -2.07
C ALA A 25 -7.29 -8.79 -1.68
N ALA A 26 -7.69 -8.12 -0.59
CA ALA A 26 -6.99 -6.93 -0.09
C ALA A 26 -5.52 -7.22 0.26
N ARG A 27 -5.23 -8.35 0.92
CA ARG A 27 -3.84 -8.78 1.19
C ARG A 27 -3.05 -9.01 -0.09
N ALA A 28 -3.64 -9.72 -1.06
CA ALA A 28 -2.99 -9.97 -2.34
C ALA A 28 -2.68 -8.65 -3.07
N LEU A 29 -3.61 -7.70 -3.07
CA LEU A 29 -3.42 -6.37 -3.68
C LEU A 29 -2.27 -5.60 -3.02
N VAL A 30 -2.17 -5.61 -1.69
CA VAL A 30 -1.05 -4.96 -0.98
C VAL A 30 0.29 -5.61 -1.34
N ILE A 31 0.36 -6.94 -1.37
CA ILE A 31 1.59 -7.65 -1.74
C ILE A 31 2.00 -7.33 -3.19
N ILE A 32 1.05 -7.34 -4.12
CA ILE A 32 1.30 -7.00 -5.52
C ILE A 32 1.76 -5.54 -5.63
N SER A 33 1.10 -4.61 -4.92
CA SER A 33 1.52 -3.20 -4.87
C SER A 33 2.98 -3.05 -4.43
N ILE A 34 3.39 -3.76 -3.37
CA ILE A 34 4.78 -3.74 -2.87
C ILE A 34 5.74 -4.25 -3.95
N LEU A 35 5.44 -5.38 -4.59
CA LEU A 35 6.30 -5.94 -5.65
C LEU A 35 6.44 -5.00 -6.85
N VAL A 36 5.32 -4.43 -7.31
CA VAL A 36 5.28 -3.46 -8.43
C VAL A 36 6.12 -2.22 -8.09
N THR A 37 5.99 -1.71 -6.87
CA THR A 37 6.75 -0.54 -6.39
C THR A 37 8.24 -0.86 -6.27
N PHE A 38 8.58 -2.06 -5.80
CA PHE A 38 9.97 -2.51 -5.69
C PHE A 38 10.65 -2.62 -7.06
N LEU A 39 9.93 -3.12 -8.07
CA LEU A 39 10.39 -3.12 -9.46
C LEU A 39 10.57 -1.68 -9.98
N GLY A 40 9.62 -0.78 -9.70
CA GLY A 40 9.74 0.64 -10.02
C GLY A 40 10.97 1.30 -9.38
N LEU A 41 11.29 0.95 -8.14
CA LEU A 41 12.47 1.44 -7.43
C LEU A 41 13.77 0.97 -8.12
N PHE A 42 13.86 -0.30 -8.52
CA PHE A 42 15.02 -0.79 -9.26
C PHE A 42 15.20 -0.06 -10.60
N LEU A 43 14.11 0.17 -11.33
CA LEU A 43 14.13 0.94 -12.57
C LEU A 43 14.59 2.39 -12.31
N ALA A 44 14.11 3.03 -11.24
CA ALA A 44 14.54 4.37 -10.86
C ALA A 44 16.05 4.43 -10.54
N VAL A 45 16.58 3.43 -9.84
CA VAL A 45 18.02 3.32 -9.53
C VAL A 45 18.85 3.10 -10.80
N ALA A 46 18.38 2.25 -11.72
CA ALA A 46 19.03 2.01 -13.01
C ALA A 46 19.01 3.24 -13.93
N GLY A 47 17.91 4.01 -13.89
CA GLY A 47 17.73 5.26 -14.64
C GLY A 47 18.44 6.48 -14.03
N GLY A 48 18.94 6.38 -12.80
CA GLY A 48 19.57 7.48 -12.09
C GLY A 48 20.88 7.95 -12.75
N LYS A 49 21.16 9.26 -12.71
CA LYS A 49 22.41 9.83 -13.26
C LYS A 49 23.68 9.24 -12.63
N CYS A 50 23.62 8.81 -11.38
CA CYS A 50 24.74 8.24 -10.63
C CYS A 50 25.08 6.77 -10.97
N THR A 51 24.24 6.09 -11.76
CA THR A 51 24.38 4.68 -12.11
C THR A 51 24.73 4.54 -13.59
N ASN A 52 25.84 3.85 -13.94
CA ASN A 52 26.27 3.61 -15.34
C ASN A 52 25.65 2.33 -15.96
N CYS A 53 24.44 1.94 -15.55
CA CYS A 53 23.75 0.78 -16.13
C CYS A 53 23.29 1.04 -17.58
N ILE A 54 23.04 2.31 -17.93
CA ILE A 54 22.58 2.76 -19.24
C ILE A 54 23.38 4.00 -19.63
N GLU A 55 24.08 3.92 -20.76
CA GLU A 55 24.95 4.98 -21.29
C GLU A 55 24.18 5.96 -22.19
N GLU A 56 23.11 5.49 -22.86
CA GLU A 56 22.27 6.29 -23.73
C GLU A 56 21.28 7.17 -22.93
N ARG A 57 21.31 8.48 -23.19
CA ARG A 57 20.48 9.46 -22.46
C ARG A 57 18.98 9.26 -22.67
N ASP A 58 18.57 8.96 -23.91
CA ASP A 58 17.17 8.72 -24.26
C ASP A 58 16.63 7.46 -23.59
N ALA A 59 17.42 6.38 -23.58
CA ALA A 59 17.07 5.16 -22.85
C ALA A 59 16.96 5.42 -21.34
N LYS A 60 17.83 6.26 -20.76
CA LYS A 60 17.74 6.67 -19.34
C LYS A 60 16.45 7.41 -19.02
N ALA A 61 16.05 8.36 -19.88
CA ALA A 61 14.80 9.09 -19.71
C ALA A 61 13.59 8.15 -19.79
N LYS A 62 13.57 7.23 -20.76
CA LYS A 62 12.49 6.24 -20.89
C LYS A 62 12.40 5.32 -19.68
N VAL A 63 13.53 4.90 -19.10
CA VAL A 63 13.56 4.10 -17.86
C VAL A 63 13.08 4.90 -16.66
N GLY A 64 13.40 6.19 -16.57
CA GLY A 64 12.86 7.10 -15.55
C GLY A 64 11.33 7.22 -15.62
N VAL A 65 10.79 7.43 -16.81
CA VAL A 65 9.33 7.47 -17.04
C VAL A 65 8.69 6.12 -16.71
N ALA A 66 9.30 5.00 -17.13
CA ALA A 66 8.81 3.67 -16.79
C ALA A 66 8.75 3.47 -15.28
N ALA A 67 9.82 3.80 -14.55
CA ALA A 67 9.85 3.76 -13.09
C ALA A 67 8.72 4.59 -12.47
N GLY A 68 8.47 5.80 -12.98
CA GLY A 68 7.36 6.64 -12.56
C GLY A 68 5.99 5.98 -12.73
N VAL A 69 5.75 5.33 -13.87
CA VAL A 69 4.50 4.57 -14.11
C VAL A 69 4.34 3.42 -13.11
N PHE A 70 5.41 2.67 -12.82
CA PHE A 70 5.37 1.61 -11.80
C PHE A 70 5.03 2.16 -10.41
N PHE A 71 5.58 3.32 -10.03
CA PHE A 71 5.24 3.98 -8.77
C PHE A 71 3.77 4.46 -8.73
N LEU A 72 3.26 5.02 -9.83
CA LEU A 72 1.85 5.42 -9.93
C LEU A 72 0.92 4.22 -9.77
N VAL A 73 1.17 3.14 -10.52
CA VAL A 73 0.37 1.91 -10.47
C VAL A 73 0.44 1.28 -9.08
N GLY A 74 1.64 1.20 -8.49
CA GLY A 74 1.84 0.72 -7.13
C GLY A 74 1.06 1.52 -6.09
N GLY A 75 1.11 2.85 -6.16
CA GLY A 75 0.34 3.76 -5.29
C GLY A 75 -1.17 3.59 -5.42
N VAL A 76 -1.71 3.47 -6.64
CA VAL A 76 -3.14 3.20 -6.86
C VAL A 76 -3.54 1.82 -6.29
N LEU A 77 -2.75 0.78 -6.55
CA LEU A 77 -3.00 -0.56 -6.02
C LEU A 77 -2.94 -0.62 -4.49
N CYS A 78 -2.15 0.23 -3.84
CA CYS A 78 -2.11 0.37 -2.38
C CYS A 78 -3.36 1.11 -1.84
N LEU A 79 -3.81 2.14 -2.57
CA LEU A 79 -4.95 2.95 -2.17
C LEU A 79 -6.28 2.18 -2.17
N ILE A 80 -6.48 1.26 -3.13
CA ILE A 80 -7.69 0.42 -3.24
C ILE A 80 -8.01 -0.34 -1.93
N PRO A 81 -7.12 -1.22 -1.41
CA PRO A 81 -7.39 -1.98 -0.18
C PRO A 81 -7.47 -1.08 1.06
N VAL A 82 -6.71 0.02 1.12
CA VAL A 82 -6.78 0.98 2.23
C VAL A 82 -8.15 1.66 2.26
N CYS A 83 -8.62 2.19 1.13
CA CYS A 83 -9.94 2.80 1.01
C CYS A 83 -11.07 1.78 1.25
N TRP A 84 -10.91 0.54 0.79
CA TRP A 84 -11.88 -0.52 1.03
C TRP A 84 -12.00 -0.84 2.53
N CYS A 85 -10.87 -1.06 3.21
CA CYS A 85 -10.82 -1.27 4.65
C CYS A 85 -11.46 -0.09 5.41
N ALA A 86 -11.13 1.16 5.03
CA ALA A 86 -11.74 2.34 5.64
C ALA A 86 -13.27 2.34 5.48
N ASN A 87 -13.77 2.08 4.26
CA ASN A 87 -15.20 2.03 3.98
C ASN A 87 -15.91 0.91 4.77
N THR A 88 -15.30 -0.27 4.90
CA THR A 88 -15.88 -1.35 5.72
C THR A 88 -16.00 -0.96 7.20
N VAL A 89 -14.97 -0.32 7.75
CA VAL A 89 -14.95 0.16 9.14
C VAL A 89 -16.02 1.23 9.37
N ILE A 90 -16.11 2.19 8.46
CA ILE A 90 -17.13 3.26 8.52
C ILE A 90 -18.53 2.66 8.42
N ARG A 91 -18.77 1.71 7.50
CA ARG A 91 -20.07 1.04 7.38
C ARG A 91 -20.44 0.25 8.64
N ASP A 92 -19.48 -0.43 9.25
CA ASP A 92 -19.69 -1.13 10.53
C ASP A 92 -20.07 -0.16 11.65
N PHE A 93 -19.46 1.04 11.69
CA PHE A 93 -19.79 2.08 12.68
C PHE A 93 -21.23 2.59 12.60
N TYR A 94 -21.77 2.74 11.39
CA TYR A 94 -23.12 3.28 11.16
C TYR A 94 -24.20 2.19 11.09
N ASN A 95 -23.86 0.91 11.26
CA ASN A 95 -24.80 -0.19 11.16
C ASN A 95 -25.61 -0.32 12.46
N PRO A 96 -26.95 -0.12 12.46
CA PRO A 96 -27.77 -0.12 13.67
C PRO A 96 -27.92 -1.50 14.33
N ILE A 97 -27.45 -2.56 13.66
CA ILE A 97 -27.51 -3.95 14.14
C ILE A 97 -26.31 -4.27 15.07
N LEU A 98 -25.23 -3.50 15.00
CA LEU A 98 -24.02 -3.73 15.79
C LEU A 98 -24.09 -2.97 17.13
N SER A 99 -23.86 -3.69 18.24
CA SER A 99 -23.79 -3.07 19.57
C SER A 99 -22.59 -2.12 19.68
N GLU A 100 -22.67 -1.10 20.55
CA GLU A 100 -21.57 -0.13 20.80
C GLU A 100 -20.23 -0.82 21.10
N ALA A 101 -20.25 -2.03 21.68
CA ALA A 101 -19.06 -2.83 21.99
C ALA A 101 -18.38 -3.47 20.76
N GLN A 102 -19.04 -3.51 19.60
CA GLN A 102 -18.50 -4.04 18.34
C GLN A 102 -18.06 -2.96 17.33
N LYS A 103 -18.20 -1.68 17.68
CA LYS A 103 -17.73 -0.58 16.84
C LYS A 103 -16.20 -0.66 16.70
N ARG A 104 -15.72 -0.86 15.48
CA ARG A 104 -14.29 -0.99 15.16
C ARG A 104 -13.73 0.38 14.82
N GLU A 105 -12.69 0.85 15.51
CA GLU A 105 -12.04 2.12 15.17
C GLU A 105 -11.12 2.03 13.94
N LEU A 106 -10.84 3.18 13.31
CA LEU A 106 -9.86 3.28 12.23
C LEU A 106 -8.45 3.06 12.80
N GLY A 107 -7.80 1.99 12.38
CA GLY A 107 -6.42 1.69 12.81
C GLY A 107 -5.40 2.68 12.24
N ALA A 108 -4.32 2.95 13.01
CA ALA A 108 -3.22 3.82 12.60
C ALA A 108 -2.58 3.43 11.26
N SER A 109 -2.60 2.14 10.90
CA SER A 109 -2.06 1.62 9.63
C SER A 109 -2.78 2.15 8.39
N LEU A 110 -4.06 2.53 8.48
CA LEU A 110 -4.79 3.12 7.35
C LEU A 110 -4.23 4.50 6.98
N PHE A 111 -3.93 5.33 7.98
CA PHE A 111 -3.33 6.65 7.77
C PHE A 111 -1.93 6.54 7.14
N ILE A 112 -1.14 5.58 7.60
CA ILE A 112 0.18 5.28 7.01
C ILE A 112 0.00 4.82 5.56
N GLY A 113 -1.01 3.98 5.28
CA GLY A 113 -1.31 3.51 3.92
C GLY A 113 -1.69 4.64 2.96
N TRP A 114 -2.50 5.59 3.40
CA TRP A 114 -2.81 6.79 2.60
C TRP A 114 -1.58 7.68 2.39
N GLY A 115 -0.78 7.90 3.44
CA GLY A 115 0.47 8.66 3.33
C GLY A 115 1.45 8.02 2.34
N ALA A 116 1.64 6.70 2.44
CA ALA A 116 2.50 5.93 1.54
C ALA A 116 2.02 5.99 0.09
N SER A 117 0.72 5.78 -0.13
CA SER A 117 0.12 5.87 -1.47
C SER A 117 0.26 7.27 -2.06
N GLY A 118 0.01 8.32 -1.27
CA GLY A 118 0.18 9.71 -1.69
C GLY A 118 1.64 10.01 -2.07
N LEU A 119 2.60 9.55 -1.28
CA LEU A 119 4.01 9.74 -1.56
C LEU A 119 4.45 8.99 -2.83
N GLN A 120 3.97 7.76 -3.04
CA GLN A 120 4.21 7.00 -4.28
C GLN A 120 3.62 7.69 -5.50
N LEU A 121 2.41 8.26 -5.39
CA LEU A 121 1.77 8.97 -6.50
C LEU A 121 2.54 10.25 -6.85
N ILE A 122 2.93 11.04 -5.86
CA ILE A 122 3.72 12.26 -6.07
C ILE A 122 5.09 11.90 -6.65
N GLY A 123 5.79 10.92 -6.08
CA GLY A 123 7.09 10.45 -6.57
C GLY A 123 7.03 9.92 -8.00
N GLY A 124 6.00 9.13 -8.31
CA GLY A 124 5.76 8.61 -9.65
C GLY A 124 5.46 9.72 -10.67
N ALA A 125 4.62 10.69 -10.30
CA ALA A 125 4.31 11.84 -11.14
C ALA A 125 5.57 12.69 -11.43
N LEU A 126 6.40 12.95 -10.42
CA LEU A 126 7.65 13.70 -10.59
C LEU A 126 8.62 12.98 -11.55
N LEU A 127 8.72 11.66 -11.47
CA LEU A 127 9.54 10.85 -12.39
C LEU A 127 8.98 10.85 -13.82
N CYS A 128 7.65 10.79 -13.98
CA CYS A 128 7.00 10.87 -15.29
C CYS A 128 7.12 12.26 -15.93
N CYS A 129 7.17 13.33 -15.13
CA CYS A 129 7.30 14.70 -15.61
C CYS A 129 8.74 15.10 -15.96
N GLN A 130 9.72 14.21 -15.79
CA GLN A 130 11.06 14.46 -16.31
C GLN A 130 11.03 14.34 -17.83
N CYS A 131 11.01 15.49 -18.52
CA CYS A 131 11.10 15.55 -19.97
C CYS A 131 12.35 14.79 -20.47
N PRO A 132 12.21 13.93 -21.50
CA PRO A 132 13.35 13.30 -22.17
C PRO A 132 14.25 14.34 -22.85
#